data_AF-A0AAV3RLK8-F1
#
_entry.id   AF-A0AAV3RLK8-F1
#
_cell.length_a   1.000
_cell.length_b   1.000
_cell.length_c   1.000
_cell.angle_alpha   90.00
_cell.angle_beta   90.00
_cell.angle_gamma   90.00
#
_symmetry.space_group_name_H-M   'P 1'
#
loop_
_entity.id
_entity.type
_entity.pdbx_description
1 polymer ?
#
loop_
_entity_poly.entity_id
_entity_poly.type
_entity_poly.pdbx_seq_one_letter_code
_entity_poly.pdbx_strand_id
1 'polypeptide(L)'
;MFEELLKAMLIELLEPKCLEEANRSTENDYYKYHRVLGHPIEKCFIFKEKVMDLATHGAILLEEDKVSANYTTLIVIQPTESQGNRRFLEDQKAPREALSNPQTFVVTFTDEDLPQEDVDHNRPLYVSAYICERRINRMLVDGGSVVNILPFQRLKLLGISTDELQQSRILIQGFNQNGQRALGKVALHLTIEELEITSWFHVIDVRVTYNMLTGRPWIHSSNAVPSTLHQCLKYYKSGLERTIKVDENPFKVEESHFVEAKYY
;
A
#
# COMPACT_ATOMS: atom_id res chain seq x y z
N MET A 1 24.92 -14.69 3.26
CA MET A 1 23.68 -14.70 2.47
C MET A 1 23.90 -14.52 0.96
N PHE A 2 24.14 -13.31 0.46
CA PHE A 2 24.19 -13.06 -1.00
C PHE A 2 25.23 -13.92 -1.75
N GLU A 3 26.48 -13.92 -1.29
CA GLU A 3 27.57 -14.70 -1.91
C GLU A 3 27.32 -16.22 -1.83
N GLU A 4 26.60 -16.69 -0.80
CA GLU A 4 26.26 -18.10 -0.63
C GLU A 4 25.21 -18.56 -1.64
N LEU A 5 24.20 -17.71 -1.90
CA LEU A 5 23.17 -18.00 -2.91
C LEU A 5 23.75 -18.00 -4.34
N LEU A 6 24.71 -17.10 -4.63
CA LEU A 6 25.44 -17.11 -5.90
C LEU A 6 26.28 -18.38 -6.05
N LYS A 7 27.02 -18.76 -5.00
CA LYS A 7 27.84 -19.98 -5.00
C LYS A 7 26.99 -21.25 -5.14
N ALA A 8 25.77 -21.24 -4.59
CA ALA A 8 24.80 -22.33 -4.72
C ALA A 8 24.03 -22.30 -6.06
N MET A 9 24.31 -21.34 -6.96
CA MET A 9 23.60 -21.12 -8.23
C MET A 9 22.07 -20.95 -8.07
N LEU A 10 21.61 -20.48 -6.90
CA LEU A 10 20.19 -20.24 -6.63
C LEU A 10 19.72 -18.85 -7.11
N ILE A 11 20.67 -17.95 -7.35
CA ILE A 11 20.41 -16.64 -7.93
C ILE A 11 21.48 -16.35 -8.99
N GLU A 12 21.09 -15.62 -10.03
CA GLU A 12 22.00 -15.11 -11.05
C GLU A 12 22.07 -13.58 -10.97
N LEU A 13 23.23 -13.05 -11.34
CA LEU A 13 23.45 -11.61 -11.46
C LEU A 13 22.70 -11.08 -12.67
N LEU A 14 21.92 -10.03 -12.47
CA LEU A 14 21.18 -9.40 -13.56
C LEU A 14 22.15 -8.60 -14.44
N GLU A 15 21.91 -8.64 -15.75
CA GLU A 15 22.68 -7.82 -16.68
C GLU A 15 22.44 -6.33 -16.40
N PRO A 16 23.50 -5.51 -16.33
CA PRO A 16 23.35 -4.07 -16.15
C PRO A 16 22.65 -3.48 -17.37
N LYS A 17 21.56 -2.75 -17.13
CA LYS A 17 20.79 -2.08 -18.20
C LYS A 17 21.57 -0.93 -18.86
N CYS A 18 22.64 -0.43 -18.25
CA CYS A 18 23.41 0.71 -18.73
C CYS A 18 24.92 0.43 -18.64
N LEU A 19 25.61 0.43 -19.79
CA LEU A 19 27.03 0.06 -19.92
C LEU A 19 28.01 1.15 -19.40
N GLU A 20 27.57 2.42 -19.31
CA GLU A 20 28.45 3.53 -18.94
C GLU A 20 28.81 3.58 -17.44
N GLU A 21 28.01 2.93 -16.60
CA GLU A 21 28.17 2.94 -15.13
C GLU A 21 29.05 1.81 -14.59
N ALA A 22 29.39 0.82 -15.42
CA ALA A 22 30.11 -0.39 -15.00
C ALA A 22 31.59 -0.15 -14.60
N ASN A 23 32.18 1.00 -15.00
CA ASN A 23 33.61 1.27 -14.86
C ASN A 23 33.96 2.44 -13.92
N ARG A 24 33.01 2.99 -13.15
CA ARG A 24 33.30 4.02 -12.14
C ARG A 24 33.31 3.41 -10.75
N SER A 25 34.45 2.82 -10.37
CA SER A 25 34.64 2.25 -9.03
C SER A 25 34.97 3.34 -8.00
N THR A 26 33.96 3.82 -7.28
CA THR A 26 34.15 4.39 -5.94
C THR A 26 33.29 3.59 -4.97
N GLU A 27 33.95 2.87 -4.06
CA GLU A 27 33.48 1.68 -3.35
C GLU A 27 32.30 1.83 -2.38
N ASN A 28 31.58 2.96 -2.32
CA ASN A 28 30.50 3.12 -1.32
C ASN A 28 29.07 2.87 -1.82
N ASP A 29 28.82 2.90 -3.13
CA ASP A 29 27.46 2.74 -3.67
C ASP A 29 27.39 1.63 -4.74
N TYR A 30 28.37 0.73 -4.84
CA TYR A 30 28.33 -0.32 -5.87
C TYR A 30 27.43 -1.50 -5.48
N TYR A 31 26.36 -1.74 -6.26
CA TYR A 31 25.40 -2.80 -5.99
C TYR A 31 25.76 -4.10 -6.73
N LYS A 32 26.13 -5.12 -5.95
CA LYS A 32 26.66 -6.39 -6.48
C LYS A 32 25.67 -7.22 -7.32
N TYR A 33 24.36 -7.16 -7.07
CA TYR A 33 23.38 -8.03 -7.76
C TYR A 33 22.89 -7.50 -9.13
N HIS A 34 22.81 -6.17 -9.31
CA HIS A 34 22.51 -5.53 -10.61
C HIS A 34 23.75 -4.98 -11.32
N ARG A 35 24.94 -5.03 -10.69
CA ARG A 35 26.20 -4.49 -11.21
C ARG A 35 26.10 -3.00 -11.61
N VAL A 36 25.40 -2.22 -10.78
CA VAL A 36 25.07 -0.79 -11.01
C VAL A 36 25.34 0.00 -9.72
N LEU A 37 25.58 1.31 -9.83
CA LEU A 37 25.71 2.20 -8.67
C LEU A 37 24.33 2.50 -8.04
N GLY A 38 24.21 2.42 -6.72
CA GLY A 38 22.96 2.54 -5.99
C GLY A 38 23.11 2.34 -4.47
N HIS A 39 22.35 1.39 -3.92
CA HIS A 39 22.15 1.21 -2.48
C HIS A 39 22.79 -0.11 -2.00
N PRO A 40 23.09 -0.24 -0.69
CA PRO A 40 23.68 -1.47 -0.14
C PRO A 40 22.68 -2.64 -0.19
N ILE A 41 23.18 -3.87 -0.26
CA ILE A 41 22.38 -5.06 -0.59
C ILE A 41 21.33 -5.41 0.46
N GLU A 42 21.58 -5.04 1.70
CA GLU A 42 20.66 -5.17 2.82
C GLU A 42 19.41 -4.31 2.62
N LYS A 43 19.47 -3.30 1.74
CA LYS A 43 18.36 -2.40 1.41
C LYS A 43 17.70 -2.72 0.06
N CYS A 44 18.16 -3.74 -0.67
CA CYS A 44 17.59 -4.04 -1.98
C CYS A 44 16.29 -4.83 -1.90
N PHE A 45 15.23 -4.22 -2.43
CA PHE A 45 13.90 -4.83 -2.49
C PHE A 45 13.87 -6.06 -3.41
N ILE A 46 14.46 -5.97 -4.60
CA ILE A 46 14.43 -7.06 -5.60
C ILE A 46 15.19 -8.28 -5.07
N PHE A 47 16.32 -8.06 -4.40
CA PHE A 47 17.06 -9.16 -3.76
C PHE A 47 16.25 -9.79 -2.62
N LYS A 48 15.62 -8.99 -1.77
CA LYS A 48 14.73 -9.50 -0.70
C LYS A 48 13.58 -10.33 -1.25
N GLU A 49 12.94 -9.86 -2.33
CA GLU A 49 11.85 -10.59 -2.98
C GLU A 49 12.31 -11.96 -3.48
N LYS A 50 13.48 -12.05 -4.10
CA LYS A 50 14.04 -13.32 -4.58
C LYS A 50 14.43 -14.27 -3.44
N VAL A 51 14.93 -13.75 -2.33
CA VAL A 51 15.21 -14.54 -1.11
C VAL A 51 13.90 -15.09 -0.52
N MET A 52 12.86 -14.26 -0.44
CA MET A 52 11.55 -14.68 0.06
C MET A 52 10.92 -15.75 -0.85
N ASP A 53 11.10 -15.61 -2.16
CA ASP A 53 10.60 -16.58 -3.14
C ASP A 53 11.30 -17.95 -2.99
N LEU A 54 12.63 -17.96 -2.85
CA LEU A 54 13.41 -19.17 -2.60
C LEU A 54 13.03 -19.84 -1.27
N ALA A 55 12.74 -19.05 -0.24
CA ALA A 55 12.27 -19.58 1.05
C ALA A 55 10.87 -20.18 0.94
N THR A 56 9.98 -19.51 0.21
CA THR A 56 8.60 -19.98 -0.03
C THR A 56 8.58 -21.30 -0.80
N HIS A 57 9.47 -21.44 -1.78
CA HIS A 57 9.63 -22.67 -2.56
C HIS A 57 10.48 -23.74 -1.86
N GLY A 58 10.92 -23.51 -0.61
CA GLY A 58 11.67 -24.47 0.20
C GLY A 58 13.09 -24.75 -0.29
N ALA A 59 13.63 -23.93 -1.19
CA ALA A 59 15.02 -24.04 -1.66
C ALA A 59 16.04 -23.61 -0.59
N ILE A 60 15.61 -22.73 0.32
CA ILE A 60 16.38 -22.26 1.46
C ILE A 60 15.52 -22.24 2.72
N LEU A 61 16.13 -22.47 3.88
CA LEU A 61 15.52 -22.19 5.18
C LEU A 61 16.15 -20.94 5.79
N LEU A 62 15.29 -20.06 6.28
CA LEU A 62 15.66 -18.89 7.06
C LEU A 62 15.46 -19.25 8.54
N GLU A 63 16.54 -19.37 9.32
CA GLU A 63 16.41 -19.56 10.77
C GLU A 63 16.00 -18.23 11.41
N GLU A 64 14.83 -18.19 12.06
CA GLU A 64 14.40 -17.06 12.88
C GLU A 64 15.04 -17.16 14.25
N ASP A 65 16.22 -16.58 14.44
CA ASP A 65 16.67 -16.28 15.79
C ASP A 65 17.40 -14.93 15.92
N LYS A 66 16.89 -14.17 16.91
CA LYS A 66 17.25 -12.83 17.40
C LYS A 66 17.12 -11.68 16.40
N VAL A 67 16.04 -10.92 16.61
CA VAL A 67 15.77 -9.56 16.13
C VAL A 67 16.99 -8.65 16.35
N SER A 68 17.86 -8.61 15.37
CA SER A 68 18.75 -7.51 15.03
C SER A 68 18.87 -7.55 13.51
N ALA A 69 18.52 -6.45 12.84
CA ALA A 69 18.12 -6.42 11.44
C ALA A 69 19.18 -6.83 10.39
N ASN A 70 20.33 -7.40 10.75
CA ASN A 70 21.50 -7.39 9.86
C ASN A 70 22.29 -8.70 9.69
N TYR A 71 21.80 -9.87 10.11
CA TYR A 71 22.30 -11.14 9.55
C TYR A 71 21.34 -12.29 9.84
N THR A 72 20.92 -13.00 8.79
CA THR A 72 20.19 -14.27 8.88
C THR A 72 21.07 -15.36 8.28
N THR A 73 21.28 -16.44 9.03
CA THR A 73 22.00 -17.62 8.57
C THR A 73 21.14 -18.38 7.56
N LEU A 74 21.71 -18.71 6.40
CA LEU A 74 21.03 -19.53 5.39
C LEU A 74 21.42 -20.99 5.54
N ILE A 75 20.42 -21.88 5.54
CA ILE A 75 20.65 -23.31 5.27
C ILE A 75 20.14 -23.58 3.85
N VAL A 76 21.08 -23.83 2.94
CA VAL A 76 20.77 -24.25 1.56
C VAL A 76 20.43 -25.74 1.59
N ILE A 77 19.18 -26.07 1.24
CA ILE A 77 18.75 -27.46 1.16
C ILE A 77 19.14 -27.98 -0.22
N GLN A 78 20.20 -28.78 -0.31
CA GLN A 78 20.45 -29.55 -1.52
C GLN A 78 19.45 -30.72 -1.59
N PRO A 79 18.83 -30.98 -2.75
CA PRO A 79 17.82 -32.02 -2.87
C PRO A 79 18.48 -33.39 -2.72
N THR A 80 18.30 -34.02 -1.56
CA THR A 80 18.51 -35.46 -1.40
C THR A 80 17.20 -36.17 -1.69
N GLU A 81 17.20 -37.02 -2.71
CA GLU A 81 16.12 -37.95 -3.00
C GLU A 81 15.88 -38.87 -1.80
N SER A 82 14.80 -38.63 -1.06
CA SER A 82 14.18 -39.69 -0.28
C SER A 82 12.71 -39.37 -0.03
N GLN A 83 11.86 -40.21 -0.61
CA GLN A 83 10.42 -40.29 -0.38
C GLN A 83 10.11 -40.34 1.12
N GLY A 84 9.21 -39.49 1.58
CA GLY A 84 8.74 -39.50 2.96
C GLY A 84 7.52 -38.61 3.15
N ASN A 85 6.35 -39.24 3.21
CA ASN A 85 5.04 -38.67 3.50
C ASN A 85 5.06 -37.52 4.54
N ARG A 86 4.66 -36.31 4.13
CA ARG A 86 4.07 -35.33 5.04
C ARG A 86 2.66 -35.02 4.57
N ARG A 87 1.70 -35.53 5.34
CA ARG A 87 0.30 -35.07 5.32
C ARG A 87 0.31 -33.59 5.71
N PHE A 88 0.01 -32.73 4.76
CA PHE A 88 -0.35 -31.35 5.05
C PHE A 88 -1.76 -31.35 5.65
N LEU A 89 -1.94 -30.67 6.78
CA LEU A 89 -3.24 -30.13 7.14
C LEU A 89 -3.55 -29.07 6.09
N GLU A 90 -4.42 -29.41 5.15
CA GLU A 90 -5.13 -28.43 4.33
C GLU A 90 -6.03 -27.63 5.27
N ASP A 91 -5.54 -26.48 5.75
CA ASP A 91 -6.40 -25.48 6.37
C ASP A 91 -7.29 -24.89 5.27
N GLN A 92 -8.53 -25.40 5.28
CA GLN A 92 -9.77 -24.88 4.73
C GLN A 92 -9.70 -23.49 4.08
N LYS A 93 -9.21 -23.43 2.85
CA LYS A 93 -9.66 -22.40 1.91
C LYS A 93 -10.95 -22.92 1.30
N ALA A 94 -12.09 -22.40 1.75
CA ALA A 94 -13.36 -22.68 1.10
C ALA A 94 -13.18 -22.49 -0.43
N PRO A 95 -13.62 -23.45 -1.26
CA PRO A 95 -13.53 -23.29 -2.69
C PRO A 95 -14.23 -21.98 -3.06
N ARG A 96 -13.56 -21.11 -3.83
CA ARG A 96 -14.30 -20.11 -4.58
C ARG A 96 -15.21 -20.92 -5.50
N GLU A 97 -16.50 -20.98 -5.17
CA GLU A 97 -17.51 -21.48 -6.09
C GLU A 97 -17.26 -20.77 -7.42
N ALA A 98 -16.92 -21.54 -8.45
CA ALA A 98 -16.79 -21.00 -9.79
C ALA A 98 -18.17 -20.49 -10.18
N LEU A 99 -18.37 -19.18 -10.04
CA LEU A 99 -19.60 -18.51 -10.41
C LEU A 99 -19.85 -18.88 -11.89
N SER A 100 -20.90 -19.65 -12.15
CA SER A 100 -21.31 -19.97 -13.52
C SER A 100 -21.66 -18.65 -14.21
N ASN A 101 -20.75 -18.21 -15.06
CA ASN A 101 -20.65 -16.90 -15.72
C ASN A 101 -20.00 -15.81 -14.83
N PRO A 102 -18.68 -15.52 -14.98
CA PRO A 102 -18.10 -14.35 -14.33
C PRO A 102 -18.77 -13.10 -14.90
N GLN A 103 -19.59 -12.42 -14.10
CA GLN A 103 -20.02 -11.07 -14.44
C GLN A 103 -18.75 -10.20 -14.51
N THR A 104 -18.35 -9.86 -15.73
CA THR A 104 -17.23 -8.98 -16.00
C THR A 104 -17.72 -7.56 -15.87
N PHE A 105 -17.29 -6.88 -14.82
CA PHE A 105 -17.54 -5.46 -14.61
C PHE A 105 -16.39 -4.69 -15.25
N VAL A 106 -16.69 -3.86 -16.25
CA VAL A 106 -15.68 -3.13 -17.05
C VAL A 106 -15.74 -1.65 -16.69
N VAL A 107 -14.83 -1.21 -15.83
CA VAL A 107 -14.69 0.23 -15.55
C VAL A 107 -13.97 0.90 -16.72
N THR A 108 -14.58 1.93 -17.30
CA THR A 108 -13.98 2.70 -18.40
C THR A 108 -13.84 4.15 -17.99
N PHE A 109 -12.69 4.77 -18.26
CA PHE A 109 -12.51 6.22 -18.14
C PHE A 109 -12.38 6.82 -19.55
N THR A 110 -13.01 7.97 -19.78
CA THR A 110 -13.00 8.66 -21.08
C THR A 110 -12.56 10.11 -20.91
N ASP A 111 -12.34 10.80 -22.04
CA ASP A 111 -12.01 12.23 -22.04
C ASP A 111 -13.11 13.09 -21.39
N GLU A 112 -14.34 12.60 -21.29
CA GLU A 112 -15.45 13.27 -20.58
C GLU A 112 -15.26 13.27 -19.06
N ASP A 113 -14.47 12.32 -18.54
CA ASP A 113 -14.12 12.24 -17.13
C ASP A 113 -12.94 13.16 -16.77
N LEU A 114 -12.22 13.74 -17.75
CA LEU A 114 -11.08 14.62 -17.48
C LEU A 114 -11.53 15.94 -16.82
N PRO A 115 -10.68 16.54 -15.97
CA PRO A 115 -10.98 17.86 -15.39
C PRO A 115 -11.07 18.93 -16.47
N GLN A 116 -12.04 19.85 -16.34
CA GLN A 116 -12.30 20.87 -17.37
C GLN A 116 -11.21 21.96 -17.45
N GLU A 117 -10.58 22.31 -16.32
CA GLU A 117 -9.75 23.52 -16.22
C GLU A 117 -8.24 23.24 -16.29
N ASP A 118 -7.81 21.99 -16.17
CA ASP A 118 -6.40 21.64 -16.13
C ASP A 118 -6.21 20.15 -16.43
N VAL A 119 -5.67 19.82 -17.61
CA VAL A 119 -5.41 18.44 -18.05
C VAL A 119 -4.00 17.98 -17.63
N ASP A 120 -3.11 18.92 -17.27
CA ASP A 120 -1.72 18.64 -16.88
C ASP A 120 -1.50 18.82 -15.36
N HIS A 121 -2.51 18.42 -14.58
CA HIS A 121 -2.48 18.55 -13.14
C HIS A 121 -1.73 17.39 -12.48
N ASN A 122 -1.12 17.65 -11.31
CA ASN A 122 -0.58 16.59 -10.42
C ASN A 122 -1.36 16.50 -9.09
N ARG A 123 -2.64 16.82 -9.12
CA ARG A 123 -3.50 16.90 -7.92
C ARG A 123 -3.74 15.54 -7.26
N PRO A 124 -3.73 15.47 -5.91
CA PRO A 124 -4.15 14.28 -5.17
C PRO A 124 -5.65 14.03 -5.32
N LEU A 125 -6.08 12.79 -5.10
CA LEU A 125 -7.49 12.42 -5.16
C LEU A 125 -8.18 12.68 -3.82
N TYR A 126 -8.88 13.80 -3.70
CA TYR A 126 -9.69 14.14 -2.53
C TYR A 126 -11.17 13.93 -2.81
N VAL A 127 -11.89 13.31 -1.88
CA VAL A 127 -13.35 13.24 -1.90
C VAL A 127 -13.95 13.77 -0.60
N SER A 128 -15.25 14.01 -0.62
CA SER A 128 -16.05 14.30 0.58
C SER A 128 -16.87 13.07 0.95
N ALA A 129 -17.02 12.82 2.24
CA ALA A 129 -17.84 11.75 2.79
C ALA A 129 -18.69 12.26 3.95
N TYR A 130 -19.69 11.49 4.34
CA TYR A 130 -20.49 11.72 5.54
C TYR A 130 -20.23 10.61 6.57
N ILE A 131 -20.06 11.01 7.82
CA ILE A 131 -19.98 10.11 8.98
C ILE A 131 -20.96 10.64 10.02
N CYS A 132 -21.96 9.85 10.40
CA CYS A 132 -23.03 10.28 11.32
C CYS A 132 -23.61 11.66 10.92
N GLU A 133 -24.00 11.81 9.64
CA GLU A 133 -24.55 13.05 9.06
C GLU A 133 -23.60 14.26 9.01
N ARG A 134 -22.35 14.11 9.50
CA ARG A 134 -21.34 15.17 9.43
C ARG A 134 -20.48 15.00 8.19
N ARG A 135 -20.41 16.05 7.37
CA ARG A 135 -19.52 16.08 6.21
C ARG A 135 -18.05 16.13 6.65
N ILE A 136 -17.26 15.20 6.15
CA ILE A 136 -15.80 15.18 6.18
C ILE A 136 -15.33 15.49 4.76
N ASN A 137 -14.75 16.66 4.54
CA ASN A 137 -14.03 16.99 3.32
C ASN A 137 -12.55 16.57 3.41
N ARG A 138 -11.77 16.71 2.34
CA ARG A 138 -10.34 16.33 2.30
C ARG A 138 -10.08 14.89 2.74
N MET A 139 -10.94 13.96 2.29
CA MET A 139 -10.67 12.53 2.40
C MET A 139 -9.73 12.15 1.27
N LEU A 140 -8.45 11.90 1.58
CA LEU A 140 -7.44 11.50 0.63
C LEU A 140 -7.61 10.02 0.28
N VAL A 141 -7.74 9.71 -1.01
CA VAL A 141 -7.74 8.33 -1.51
C VAL A 141 -6.33 7.97 -1.94
N ASP A 142 -5.74 6.98 -1.29
CA ASP A 142 -4.33 6.60 -1.50
C ASP A 142 -4.18 5.09 -1.70
N GLY A 143 -4.01 4.67 -2.96
CA GLY A 143 -3.75 3.27 -3.31
C GLY A 143 -2.41 2.73 -2.79
N GLY A 144 -1.47 3.62 -2.43
CA GLY A 144 -0.19 3.26 -1.82
C GLY A 144 -0.33 2.80 -0.36
N SER A 145 -1.37 3.25 0.34
CA SER A 145 -1.56 2.93 1.76
C SER A 145 -2.18 1.56 2.02
N VAL A 146 -1.55 0.79 2.91
CA VAL A 146 -2.06 -0.50 3.44
C VAL A 146 -3.18 -0.34 4.46
N VAL A 147 -3.36 0.86 5.02
CA VAL A 147 -4.32 1.14 6.10
C VAL A 147 -5.14 2.39 5.82
N ASN A 148 -6.35 2.45 6.37
CA ASN A 148 -7.05 3.73 6.47
C ASN A 148 -6.59 4.45 7.74
N ILE A 149 -6.52 5.78 7.68
CA ILE A 149 -5.99 6.63 8.75
C ILE A 149 -6.98 7.73 9.08
N LEU A 150 -7.24 7.90 10.38
CA LEU A 150 -7.98 9.03 10.92
C LEU A 150 -7.05 9.85 11.85
N PRO A 151 -6.74 11.11 11.53
CA PRO A 151 -6.01 11.98 12.44
C PRO A 151 -6.77 12.16 13.76
N PHE A 152 -6.06 12.15 14.88
CA PHE A 152 -6.66 12.25 16.21
C PHE A 152 -7.49 13.52 16.40
N GLN A 153 -7.07 14.64 15.81
CA GLN A 153 -7.85 15.88 15.82
C GLN A 153 -9.24 15.70 15.18
N ARG A 154 -9.35 14.85 14.14
CA ARG A 154 -10.60 14.58 13.44
C ARG A 154 -11.49 13.60 14.20
N LEU A 155 -10.91 12.63 14.91
CA LEU A 155 -11.64 11.81 15.88
C LEU A 155 -12.39 12.68 16.90
N LYS A 156 -11.70 13.67 17.50
CA LYS A 156 -12.32 14.58 18.48
C LYS A 156 -13.47 15.39 17.90
N LEU A 157 -13.33 15.87 16.66
CA LEU A 157 -14.38 16.64 15.98
C LEU A 157 -15.60 15.79 15.60
N LEU A 158 -15.40 14.50 15.40
CA LEU A 158 -16.49 13.52 15.26
C LEU A 158 -17.16 13.19 16.61
N GLY A 159 -16.58 13.62 17.74
CA GLY A 159 -17.12 13.38 19.08
C GLY A 159 -16.89 11.95 19.60
N ILE A 160 -15.97 11.20 19.00
CA ILE A 160 -15.65 9.83 19.39
C ILE A 160 -14.61 9.85 20.52
N SER A 161 -14.91 9.19 21.63
CA SER A 161 -13.99 9.07 22.76
C SER A 161 -12.82 8.15 22.44
N THR A 162 -11.66 8.41 23.04
CA THR A 162 -10.51 7.49 22.96
C THR A 162 -10.80 6.12 23.59
N ASP A 163 -11.76 6.06 24.51
CA ASP A 163 -12.15 4.81 25.19
C ASP A 163 -12.94 3.87 24.26
N GLU A 164 -13.49 4.39 23.16
CA GLU A 164 -14.17 3.61 22.12
C GLU A 164 -13.18 2.96 21.14
N LEU A 165 -11.89 3.33 21.20
CA LEU A 165 -10.88 2.79 20.31
C LEU A 165 -10.53 1.36 20.68
N GLN A 166 -10.55 0.48 19.69
CA GLN A 166 -9.97 -0.84 19.85
C GLN A 166 -8.45 -0.77 19.83
N GLN A 167 -7.81 -1.65 20.59
CA GLN A 167 -6.35 -1.75 20.61
C GLN A 167 -5.82 -2.02 19.18
N SER A 168 -4.87 -1.18 18.75
CA SER A 168 -4.08 -1.44 17.56
C SER A 168 -2.61 -1.55 17.94
N ARG A 169 -1.91 -2.51 17.34
CA ARG A 169 -0.48 -2.74 17.53
C ARG A 169 0.35 -2.24 16.36
N ILE A 170 -0.28 -1.59 15.38
CA ILE A 170 0.37 -1.15 14.15
C ILE A 170 1.23 0.08 14.41
N LEU A 171 2.44 0.04 13.86
CA LEU A 171 3.32 1.19 13.68
C LEU A 171 3.16 1.67 12.24
N ILE A 172 2.70 2.90 12.05
CA ILE A 172 2.53 3.51 10.74
C ILE A 172 3.80 4.30 10.44
N GLN A 173 4.55 3.89 9.42
CA GLN A 173 5.83 4.49 9.05
C GLN A 173 5.75 5.04 7.63
N GLY A 174 6.06 6.32 7.48
CA GLY A 174 6.20 6.96 6.17
C GLY A 174 7.63 6.83 5.62
N PHE A 175 7.90 7.52 4.52
CA PHE A 175 9.19 7.49 3.82
C PHE A 175 10.39 7.95 4.67
N ASN A 176 10.17 8.86 5.62
CA ASN A 176 11.23 9.41 6.47
C ASN A 176 11.65 8.48 7.62
N GLN A 177 11.15 7.24 7.65
CA GLN A 177 11.42 6.22 8.67
C GLN A 177 11.03 6.59 10.11
N ASN A 178 10.41 7.76 10.32
CA ASN A 178 9.79 8.08 11.60
C ASN A 178 8.42 7.41 11.64
N GLY A 179 8.31 6.34 12.44
CA GLY A 179 7.08 5.60 12.64
C GLY A 179 6.26 6.19 13.80
N GLN A 180 4.95 6.26 13.63
CA GLN A 180 4.01 6.59 14.71
C GLN A 180 3.12 5.40 15.02
N ARG A 181 3.07 5.02 16.30
CA ARG A 181 2.17 3.99 16.78
C ARG A 181 0.73 4.52 16.74
N ALA A 182 -0.19 3.70 16.23
CA ALA A 182 -1.61 4.02 16.29
C ALA A 182 -2.08 4.07 17.76
N LEU A 183 -2.85 5.10 18.11
CA LEU A 183 -3.54 5.19 19.40
C LEU A 183 -4.56 4.05 19.58
N GLY A 184 -5.14 3.63 18.46
CA GLY A 184 -6.10 2.54 18.37
C GLY A 184 -6.70 2.47 16.98
N LYS A 185 -7.82 1.75 16.85
CA LYS A 185 -8.61 1.70 15.62
C LYS A 185 -10.09 1.82 15.92
N VAL A 186 -10.83 2.42 14.99
CA VAL A 186 -12.29 2.63 15.08
C VAL A 186 -12.93 2.22 13.76
N ALA A 187 -14.12 1.61 13.83
CA ALA A 187 -14.93 1.33 12.66
C ALA A 187 -15.82 2.56 12.39
N LEU A 188 -15.72 3.12 11.19
CA LEU A 188 -16.53 4.26 10.77
C LEU A 188 -17.44 3.82 9.63
N HIS A 189 -18.69 4.24 9.67
CA HIS A 189 -19.64 4.10 8.57
C HIS A 189 -19.56 5.36 7.71
N LEU A 190 -19.09 5.21 6.47
CA LEU A 190 -18.93 6.28 5.50
C LEU A 190 -20.03 6.21 4.46
N THR A 191 -20.64 7.36 4.19
CA THR A 191 -21.54 7.55 3.06
C THR A 191 -20.90 8.52 2.07
N ILE A 192 -20.73 8.10 0.82
CA ILE A 192 -20.21 8.93 -0.28
C ILE A 192 -21.16 8.78 -1.46
N GLU A 193 -21.94 9.82 -1.74
CA GLU A 193 -23.07 9.69 -2.68
C GLU A 193 -23.96 8.49 -2.30
N GLU A 194 -24.15 7.52 -3.20
CA GLU A 194 -24.90 6.29 -2.95
C GLU A 194 -24.04 5.17 -2.32
N LEU A 195 -22.75 5.38 -2.09
CA LEU A 195 -21.84 4.36 -1.57
C LEU A 195 -21.80 4.39 -0.04
N GLU A 196 -22.18 3.28 0.60
CA GLU A 196 -22.20 3.13 2.05
C GLU A 196 -21.27 2.00 2.49
N ILE A 197 -20.22 2.32 3.23
CA ILE A 197 -19.18 1.37 3.61
C ILE A 197 -18.74 1.59 5.05
N THR A 198 -18.74 0.52 5.82
CA THR A 198 -18.08 0.49 7.12
C THR A 198 -16.63 0.04 6.95
N SER A 199 -15.68 0.82 7.44
CA SER A 199 -14.24 0.53 7.34
C SER A 199 -13.51 0.83 8.63
N TRP A 200 -12.44 0.08 8.89
CA TRP A 200 -11.55 0.31 10.03
C TRP A 200 -10.55 1.41 9.72
N PHE A 201 -10.43 2.38 10.63
CA PHE A 201 -9.47 3.46 10.58
C PHE A 201 -8.52 3.38 11.77
N HIS A 202 -7.23 3.52 11.50
CA HIS A 202 -6.21 3.66 12.53
C HIS A 202 -6.11 5.12 12.94
N VAL A 203 -6.20 5.37 14.25
CA VAL A 203 -6.09 6.72 14.80
C VAL A 203 -4.63 7.02 15.10
N ILE A 204 -4.11 8.12 14.55
CA ILE A 204 -2.75 8.60 14.84
C ILE A 204 -2.79 10.08 15.20
N ASP A 205 -1.89 10.49 16.08
CA ASP A 205 -1.74 11.89 16.51
C ASP A 205 -0.64 12.59 15.71
N VAL A 206 -0.95 12.87 14.44
CA VAL A 206 -0.09 13.63 13.51
C VAL A 206 -0.78 14.92 13.09
N ARG A 207 0.03 15.93 12.75
CA ARG A 207 -0.43 17.08 11.99
C ARG A 207 -0.33 16.76 10.50
N VAL A 208 -1.47 16.66 9.83
CA VAL A 208 -1.59 16.38 8.39
C VAL A 208 -2.56 17.37 7.75
N THR A 209 -2.48 17.51 6.42
CA THR A 209 -3.32 18.42 5.63
C THR A 209 -4.65 17.78 5.21
N TYR A 210 -4.73 16.45 5.19
CA TYR A 210 -5.96 15.71 4.96
C TYR A 210 -6.73 15.49 6.26
N ASN A 211 -8.05 15.29 6.15
CA ASN A 211 -8.90 15.04 7.32
C ASN A 211 -9.11 13.54 7.57
N MET A 212 -8.90 12.74 6.54
CA MET A 212 -8.99 11.29 6.58
C MET A 212 -8.20 10.75 5.39
N LEU A 213 -7.56 9.58 5.53
CA LEU A 213 -6.93 8.89 4.41
C LEU A 213 -7.58 7.51 4.28
N THR A 214 -8.09 7.22 3.10
CA THR A 214 -8.64 5.92 2.72
C THR A 214 -7.64 5.19 1.84
N GLY A 215 -7.10 4.11 2.39
CA GLY A 215 -6.13 3.26 1.72
C GLY A 215 -6.81 2.10 0.98
N ARG A 216 -6.00 1.11 0.62
CA ARG A 216 -6.47 -0.13 -0.01
C ARG A 216 -7.60 -0.84 0.74
N PRO A 217 -7.67 -0.88 2.09
CA PRO A 217 -8.78 -1.53 2.77
C PRO A 217 -10.14 -0.94 2.38
N TRP A 218 -10.27 0.39 2.35
CA TRP A 218 -11.52 1.02 1.93
C TRP A 218 -11.76 0.88 0.42
N ILE A 219 -10.73 1.13 -0.41
CA ILE A 219 -10.80 1.05 -1.88
C ILE A 219 -11.25 -0.35 -2.36
N HIS A 220 -10.71 -1.40 -1.74
CA HIS A 220 -11.05 -2.77 -2.10
C HIS A 220 -12.44 -3.15 -1.58
N SER A 221 -12.80 -2.74 -0.36
CA SER A 221 -14.16 -2.97 0.18
C SER A 221 -15.24 -2.26 -0.62
N SER A 222 -14.92 -1.13 -1.26
CA SER A 222 -15.84 -0.40 -2.13
C SER A 222 -15.91 -0.93 -3.56
N ASN A 223 -15.03 -1.85 -3.95
CA ASN A 223 -14.77 -2.18 -5.37
C ASN A 223 -14.57 -0.91 -6.22
N ALA A 224 -14.01 0.15 -5.64
CA ALA A 224 -13.80 1.39 -6.36
C ALA A 224 -12.48 1.33 -7.11
N VAL A 225 -12.48 1.90 -8.30
CA VAL A 225 -11.30 2.14 -9.12
C VAL A 225 -11.04 3.65 -9.08
N PRO A 226 -10.05 4.10 -8.29
CA PRO A 226 -9.67 5.49 -8.26
C PRO A 226 -8.80 5.84 -9.47
N SER A 227 -9.01 7.04 -10.03
CA SER A 227 -8.21 7.58 -11.11
C SER A 227 -7.77 9.00 -10.75
N THR A 228 -6.48 9.18 -10.49
CA THR A 228 -5.90 10.51 -10.27
C THR A 228 -5.93 11.33 -11.55
N LEU A 229 -5.61 10.77 -12.71
CA LEU A 229 -5.65 11.50 -13.99
C LEU A 229 -7.03 12.09 -14.31
N HIS A 230 -8.09 11.32 -14.06
CA HIS A 230 -9.47 11.73 -14.33
C HIS A 230 -10.12 12.42 -13.12
N GLN A 231 -9.39 12.57 -12.00
CA GLN A 231 -9.90 13.15 -10.76
C GLN A 231 -11.29 12.62 -10.36
N CYS A 232 -11.46 11.29 -10.41
CA CYS A 232 -12.71 10.65 -10.02
C CYS A 232 -12.48 9.20 -9.57
N LEU A 233 -13.51 8.62 -8.95
CA LEU A 233 -13.56 7.20 -8.64
C LEU A 233 -14.76 6.59 -9.34
N LYS A 234 -14.57 5.41 -9.92
CA LYS A 234 -15.66 4.63 -10.50
C LYS A 234 -15.89 3.34 -9.72
N TYR A 235 -17.14 2.94 -9.57
CA TYR A 235 -17.50 1.71 -8.89
C TYR A 235 -18.78 1.13 -9.48
N TYR A 236 -19.02 -0.15 -9.25
CA TYR A 236 -20.26 -0.80 -9.67
C TYR A 236 -21.22 -0.97 -8.49
N LYS A 237 -22.47 -0.57 -8.69
CA LYS A 237 -23.56 -0.84 -7.75
C LYS A 237 -24.78 -1.30 -8.52
N SER A 238 -25.33 -2.45 -8.13
CA SER A 238 -26.54 -3.03 -8.76
C SER A 238 -26.44 -3.18 -10.28
N GLY A 239 -25.26 -3.51 -10.80
CA GLY A 239 -25.01 -3.69 -12.24
C GLY A 239 -24.78 -2.41 -13.03
N LEU A 240 -24.79 -1.24 -12.39
CA LEU A 240 -24.56 0.06 -13.02
C LEU A 240 -23.22 0.65 -12.57
N GLU A 241 -22.46 1.17 -13.53
CA GLU A 241 -21.27 1.99 -13.23
C GLU A 241 -21.72 3.33 -12.64
N ARG A 242 -21.05 3.73 -11.57
CA ARG A 242 -21.25 5.00 -10.87
C ARG A 242 -19.92 5.73 -10.78
N THR A 243 -19.98 7.05 -10.87
CA THR A 243 -18.80 7.93 -10.76
C THR A 243 -18.96 8.86 -9.56
N ILE A 244 -17.95 8.91 -8.71
CA ILE A 244 -17.78 9.91 -7.65
C ILE A 244 -16.73 10.89 -8.16
N LYS A 245 -17.12 12.15 -8.35
CA LYS A 245 -16.19 13.22 -8.67
C LYS A 245 -15.40 13.64 -7.42
N VAL A 246 -14.16 14.08 -7.62
CA VAL A 246 -13.38 14.66 -6.51
C VAL A 246 -14.00 15.95 -5.99
N ASP A 247 -13.56 16.33 -4.79
CA ASP A 247 -13.72 17.68 -4.29
C ASP A 247 -12.81 18.61 -5.09
N GLU A 248 -13.37 19.43 -5.98
CA GLU A 248 -12.63 20.36 -6.84
C GLU A 248 -11.92 21.47 -6.04
N ASN A 249 -12.43 21.79 -4.84
CA ASN A 249 -11.88 22.81 -3.96
C ASN A 249 -11.71 22.28 -2.53
N PRO A 250 -10.78 21.32 -2.32
CA PRO A 250 -10.63 20.66 -1.04
C PRO A 250 -10.11 21.60 0.07
N PHE A 251 -9.48 22.72 -0.33
CA PHE A 251 -8.95 23.76 0.55
C PHE A 251 -9.69 25.08 0.31
N LYS A 252 -9.88 25.87 1.36
CA LYS A 252 -10.39 27.23 1.21
C LYS A 252 -9.34 28.12 0.53
N VAL A 253 -9.75 29.22 -0.11
CA VAL A 253 -8.84 30.18 -0.78
C VAL A 253 -7.75 30.73 0.17
N GLU A 254 -8.05 30.84 1.46
CA GLU A 254 -7.07 31.24 2.49
C GLU A 254 -6.04 30.15 2.80
N GLU A 255 -6.38 28.88 2.55
CA GLU A 255 -5.56 27.70 2.78
C GLU A 255 -4.81 27.25 1.51
N SER A 256 -5.24 27.65 0.31
CA SER A 256 -4.65 27.22 -0.96
C SER A 256 -3.22 27.72 -1.16
N HIS A 257 -2.90 28.92 -0.66
CA HIS A 257 -1.54 29.48 -0.67
C HIS A 257 -0.50 28.67 0.12
N PHE A 258 -0.92 27.70 0.95
CA PHE A 258 -0.03 26.91 1.81
C PHE A 258 0.24 25.49 1.32
N VAL A 259 -0.51 24.96 0.34
CA VAL A 259 -0.64 23.50 0.17
C VAL A 259 -0.18 22.95 -1.18
N GLU A 260 0.06 23.78 -2.20
CA GLU A 260 0.52 23.25 -3.51
C GLU A 260 1.97 22.75 -3.53
N ALA A 261 2.76 22.89 -2.46
CA ALA A 261 4.20 22.61 -2.54
C ALA A 261 4.86 21.90 -1.35
N LYS A 262 4.12 21.29 -0.40
CA LYS A 262 4.77 20.78 0.83
C LYS A 262 4.98 19.28 0.97
N TYR A 263 4.26 18.43 0.25
CA TYR A 263 4.47 16.98 0.34
C TYR A 263 4.11 16.26 -0.96
N TYR A 264 4.97 16.45 -1.96
CA TYR A 264 5.35 15.44 -2.95
C TYR A 264 6.85 15.59 -3.22
#